data_AF-F0H633-F1
#
_entry.id   AF-F0H633-F1
#
_cell.length_a   1.000
_cell.length_b   1.000
_cell.length_c   1.000
_cell.angle_alpha   90.00
_cell.angle_beta   90.00
_cell.angle_gamma   90.00
#
_symmetry.space_group_name_H-M   'P 1'
#
loop_
_entity.id
_entity.type
_entity.pdbx_description
1 polymer ?
#
loop_
_entity_poly.entity_id
_entity_poly.type
_entity_poly.pdbx_seq_one_letter_code
_entity_poly.pdbx_strand_id
1 'polypeptide(L)'
;MLDGSFFHSICGNLIRRSLYTDNAVKAIEGLNMAEDYQVIPRLAYWANKIAVVNIPLYHYDYTNEKSYMHVFSVKSAEQAWQVSDFLHSWFKDKDYIFQRAISHADLERIINNIMASAVCKNYGYFLRSRKRLEQFPRQQYKD
;
A
#
# COMPACT_ATOMS: atom_id res chain seq x y z
N MET A 1 -2.15 10.70 2.68
CA MET A 1 -2.22 9.31 2.13
C MET A 1 -2.90 9.40 0.78
N LEU A 2 -4.02 10.14 0.74
CA LEU A 2 -4.80 10.47 -0.45
C LEU A 2 -4.17 11.61 -1.29
N ASP A 3 -3.19 12.32 -0.73
CA ASP A 3 -2.49 13.51 -1.26
C ASP A 3 -0.95 13.41 -1.15
N GLY A 4 -0.41 12.24 -0.76
CA GLY A 4 1.03 12.03 -0.56
C GLY A 4 1.63 12.62 0.72
N SER A 5 0.88 13.36 1.55
CA SER A 5 1.41 14.03 2.75
C SER A 5 1.52 13.15 4.01
N PHE A 6 1.08 11.88 3.92
CA PHE A 6 1.02 10.96 5.06
C PHE A 6 1.69 9.64 4.70
N PHE A 7 2.62 9.20 5.54
CA PHE A 7 3.33 7.94 5.39
C PHE A 7 2.44 6.78 5.84
N HIS A 8 2.32 5.76 4.99
CA HIS A 8 1.41 4.63 5.20
C HIS A 8 1.97 3.54 6.14
N SER A 9 2.94 3.85 6.99
CA SER A 9 3.48 2.87 7.97
C SER A 9 2.71 2.89 9.28
N ILE A 10 2.66 1.76 9.98
CA ILE A 10 2.19 1.72 11.36
C ILE A 10 3.23 2.39 12.29
N CYS A 11 4.51 2.17 12.04
CA CYS A 11 5.59 2.77 12.82
C CYS A 11 5.65 4.29 12.61
N GLY A 12 5.88 5.03 13.70
CA GLY A 12 5.89 6.49 13.69
C GLY A 12 4.51 7.14 13.78
N ASN A 13 3.42 6.37 13.80
CA ASN A 13 2.06 6.87 13.98
C ASN A 13 1.50 6.56 15.38
N LEU A 14 0.78 7.53 15.96
CA LEU A 14 0.02 7.33 17.19
C LEU A 14 -1.45 7.10 16.84
N ILE A 15 -1.89 5.85 16.98
CA ILE A 15 -3.22 5.43 16.56
C ILE A 15 -4.05 5.03 17.77
N ARG A 16 -5.27 5.58 17.86
CA ARG A 16 -6.19 5.26 18.95
C ARG A 16 -6.61 3.79 18.86
N ARG A 17 -6.37 3.02 19.93
CA ARG A 17 -6.68 1.58 20.00
C ARG A 17 -8.12 1.23 19.59
N SER A 18 -9.09 2.07 19.97
CA SER A 18 -10.50 1.86 19.63
C SER A 18 -10.76 1.79 18.12
N LEU A 19 -9.94 2.45 17.29
CA LEU A 19 -10.05 2.35 15.83
C LEU A 19 -9.79 0.91 15.34
N TYR A 20 -8.89 0.17 16.01
CA TYR A 20 -8.65 -1.24 15.70
C TYR A 20 -9.76 -2.13 16.23
N THR A 21 -10.09 -2.00 17.52
CA THR A 21 -10.99 -2.95 18.20
C THR A 21 -12.44 -2.80 17.77
N ASP A 22 -12.92 -1.56 17.68
CA ASP A 22 -14.35 -1.29 17.48
C ASP A 22 -14.76 -1.50 16.02
N ASN A 23 -13.79 -1.40 15.10
CA ASN A 23 -13.97 -1.58 13.65
C ASN A 23 -13.36 -2.88 13.12
N ALA A 24 -12.91 -3.78 14.00
CA ALA A 24 -12.29 -5.06 13.65
C ALA A 24 -11.16 -4.95 12.60
N VAL A 25 -10.37 -3.88 12.65
CA VAL A 25 -9.24 -3.67 11.73
C VAL A 25 -8.06 -4.49 12.21
N LYS A 26 -7.63 -5.45 11.40
CA LYS A 26 -6.42 -6.26 11.60
C LYS A 26 -5.76 -6.58 10.27
N ALA A 27 -4.46 -6.84 10.30
CA ALA A 27 -3.75 -7.41 9.15
C ALA A 27 -4.31 -8.82 8.85
N ILE A 28 -4.33 -9.21 7.58
CA ILE A 28 -4.62 -10.60 7.19
C ILE A 28 -3.41 -11.44 7.54
N GLU A 29 -3.63 -12.48 8.33
CA GLU A 29 -2.57 -13.42 8.71
C GLU A 29 -1.96 -14.09 7.48
N GLY A 30 -0.62 -14.15 7.44
CA GLY A 30 0.14 -14.70 6.32
C GLY A 30 0.45 -13.70 5.19
N LEU A 31 -0.17 -12.51 5.19
CA LEU A 31 0.19 -11.40 4.29
C LEU A 31 1.13 -10.42 5.00
N ASN A 32 2.39 -10.83 5.12
CA ASN A 32 3.40 -10.06 5.84
C ASN A 32 3.92 -8.85 5.05
N MET A 33 3.85 -8.90 3.71
CA MET A 33 4.19 -7.75 2.87
C MET A 33 2.96 -6.86 2.69
N ALA A 34 3.15 -5.55 2.86
CA ALA A 34 2.13 -4.52 2.70
C ALA A 34 0.97 -4.62 3.71
N GLU A 35 1.22 -5.22 4.88
CA GLU A 35 0.30 -5.26 6.02
C GLU A 35 -0.04 -3.85 6.52
N ASP A 36 0.97 -2.96 6.54
CA ASP A 36 0.82 -1.55 6.88
C ASP A 36 -0.16 -0.86 5.92
N TYR A 37 0.06 -1.05 4.61
CA TYR A 37 -0.82 -0.54 3.54
C TYR A 37 -2.23 -1.15 3.62
N GLN A 38 -2.37 -2.38 4.11
CA GLN A 38 -3.68 -2.99 4.32
C GLN A 38 -4.44 -2.34 5.48
N VAL A 39 -3.74 -1.94 6.55
CA VAL A 39 -4.33 -1.53 7.82
C VAL A 39 -4.62 -0.02 7.85
N ILE A 40 -3.64 0.80 7.48
CA ILE A 40 -3.71 2.26 7.64
C ILE A 40 -4.88 2.91 6.88
N PRO A 41 -5.20 2.58 5.61
CA PRO A 41 -6.35 3.20 4.93
C PRO A 41 -7.67 2.90 5.63
N ARG A 42 -7.83 1.68 6.16
CA ARG A 42 -9.04 1.27 6.90
C ARG A 42 -9.15 2.03 8.22
N LEU A 43 -8.05 2.25 8.94
CA LEU A 43 -8.06 3.09 10.14
C LEU A 43 -8.38 4.55 9.82
N ALA A 44 -7.81 5.07 8.74
CA ALA A 44 -8.06 6.43 8.27
C ALA A 44 -9.53 6.65 7.92
N TYR A 45 -10.18 5.66 7.31
CA TYR A 45 -11.62 5.70 7.00
C TYR A 45 -12.49 5.88 8.26
N TRP A 46 -12.16 5.20 9.36
CA TRP A 46 -12.91 5.31 10.62
C TRP A 46 -12.48 6.47 11.52
N ALA A 47 -11.42 7.19 11.16
CA ALA A 47 -10.87 8.26 11.99
C ALA A 47 -11.68 9.54 11.82
N ASN A 48 -12.21 10.07 12.92
CA ASN A 48 -12.89 11.38 12.93
C ASN A 48 -11.92 12.56 12.67
N LYS A 49 -10.63 12.40 13.02
CA LYS A 49 -9.59 13.41 12.84
C LYS A 49 -8.25 12.74 12.64
N ILE A 50 -7.49 13.25 11.68
CA ILE A 50 -6.09 12.91 11.43
C ILE A 50 -5.29 14.20 11.57
N ALA A 51 -4.18 14.15 12.31
CA ALA A 51 -3.26 15.27 12.47
C ALA A 51 -1.86 14.83 12.05
N VAL A 52 -1.14 15.70 11.33
CA VAL A 52 0.21 15.43 10.83
C VAL A 52 1.16 16.41 11.50
N VAL A 53 2.25 15.88 12.08
CA VAL A 53 3.33 16.68 12.64
C VAL A 53 4.53 16.53 11.71
N ASN A 54 4.84 17.58 10.95
CA ASN A 54 5.90 17.56 9.95
C ASN A 54 7.28 17.87 10.55
N ILE A 55 7.66 17.10 11.58
CA ILE A 55 9.00 17.15 12.19
C ILE A 55 9.55 15.72 12.34
N PRO A 56 10.86 15.51 12.20
CA PRO A 56 11.45 14.17 12.19
C PRO A 56 11.54 13.59 13.61
N LEU A 57 10.46 12.97 14.09
CA LEU A 57 10.39 12.35 15.43
C LEU A 57 10.73 10.86 15.46
N TYR A 58 10.82 10.23 14.30
CA TYR A 58 11.05 8.80 14.18
C TYR A 58 12.19 8.52 13.20
N HIS A 59 13.19 7.75 13.66
CA HIS A 59 14.31 7.30 12.85
C HIS A 59 14.07 5.86 12.41
N TYR A 60 13.93 5.64 11.10
CA TYR A 60 13.74 4.31 10.52
C TYR A 60 15.11 3.66 10.23
N ASP A 61 15.38 2.50 10.84
CA ASP A 61 16.60 1.75 10.61
C ASP A 61 16.54 0.95 9.30
N TYR A 62 17.45 1.26 8.38
CA TYR A 62 17.57 0.59 7.08
C TYR A 62 18.74 -0.41 7.01
N THR A 63 19.44 -0.68 8.11
CA THR A 63 20.63 -1.55 8.12
C THR A 63 20.30 -3.04 8.02
N ASN A 64 19.03 -3.43 8.21
CA ASN A 64 18.63 -4.83 8.17
C ASN A 64 18.48 -5.36 6.74
N GLU A 65 19.54 -5.99 6.23
CA GLU A 65 19.57 -6.61 4.90
C GLU A 65 18.59 -7.78 4.72
N LYS A 66 18.10 -8.36 5.82
CA LYS A 66 17.09 -9.44 5.79
C LYS A 66 15.66 -8.91 5.81
N SER A 67 15.48 -7.59 5.81
CA SER A 67 14.17 -6.96 5.73
C SER A 67 13.43 -7.38 4.46
N TYR A 68 12.11 -7.52 4.56
CA TYR A 68 11.24 -7.77 3.42
C TYR A 68 11.36 -6.71 2.31
N MET A 69 11.86 -5.52 2.65
CA MET A 69 12.05 -4.39 1.73
C MET A 69 13.46 -4.27 1.16
N HIS A 70 14.39 -5.09 1.62
CA HIS A 70 15.78 -5.01 1.17
C HIS A 70 15.98 -5.66 -0.21
N VAL A 71 15.30 -6.78 -0.47
CA VAL A 71 15.42 -7.50 -1.75
C VAL A 71 14.04 -7.74 -2.34
N PHE A 72 13.89 -7.38 -3.61
CA PHE A 72 12.69 -7.71 -4.37
C PHE A 72 12.47 -9.23 -4.38
N SER A 73 11.26 -9.64 -4.05
CA SER A 73 10.83 -11.01 -4.22
C SER A 73 9.45 -11.05 -4.89
N VAL A 74 9.27 -12.00 -5.82
CA VAL A 74 7.99 -12.23 -6.47
C VAL A 74 6.91 -12.55 -5.44
N LYS A 75 7.26 -13.32 -4.38
CA LYS A 75 6.34 -13.64 -3.29
C LYS A 75 5.82 -12.38 -2.60
N SER A 76 6.72 -11.48 -2.20
CA SER A 76 6.36 -10.21 -1.57
C SER A 76 5.49 -9.36 -2.50
N ALA A 77 5.85 -9.28 -3.78
CA ALA A 77 5.10 -8.50 -4.76
C ALA A 77 3.68 -9.05 -4.96
N GLU A 78 3.49 -10.37 -5.00
CA GLU A 78 2.17 -10.99 -5.09
C GLU A 78 1.35 -10.81 -3.80
N GLN A 79 1.97 -10.85 -2.62
CA GLN A 79 1.27 -10.49 -1.37
C GLN A 79 0.75 -9.04 -1.40
N ALA A 80 1.54 -8.09 -1.93
CA ALA A 80 1.09 -6.72 -2.11
C ALA A 80 -0.08 -6.59 -3.11
N TRP A 81 -0.13 -7.44 -4.14
CA TRP A 81 -1.30 -7.54 -5.03
C TRP A 81 -2.53 -8.06 -4.29
N GLN A 82 -2.39 -9.11 -3.48
CA GLN A 82 -3.48 -9.64 -2.65
C GLN A 82 -4.03 -8.59 -1.67
N VAL A 83 -3.15 -7.76 -1.09
CA VAL A 83 -3.55 -6.62 -0.25
C VAL A 83 -4.34 -5.59 -1.06
N SER A 84 -3.88 -5.23 -2.26
CA SER A 84 -4.60 -4.27 -3.10
C SER A 84 -5.97 -4.79 -3.53
N ASP A 85 -6.07 -6.04 -3.97
CA ASP A 85 -7.35 -6.66 -4.34
C ASP A 85 -8.34 -6.64 -3.15
N PHE A 86 -7.84 -6.92 -1.95
CA PHE A 86 -8.63 -6.81 -0.72
C PHE A 86 -9.10 -5.37 -0.49
N LEU A 87 -8.23 -4.37 -0.64
CA LEU A 87 -8.58 -2.96 -0.42
C LEU A 87 -9.60 -2.48 -1.47
N HIS A 88 -9.43 -2.81 -2.74
CA HIS A 88 -10.43 -2.51 -3.78
C HIS A 88 -11.80 -3.10 -3.41
N SER A 89 -11.83 -4.37 -3.01
CA SER A 89 -13.07 -5.02 -2.57
C SER A 89 -13.68 -4.36 -1.34
N TRP A 90 -12.86 -3.95 -0.37
CA TRP A 90 -13.31 -3.31 0.87
C TRP A 90 -13.81 -1.89 0.64
N PHE A 91 -13.21 -1.12 -0.28
CA PHE A 91 -13.55 0.28 -0.55
C PHE A 91 -14.53 0.49 -1.71
N LYS A 92 -14.95 -0.57 -2.42
CA LYS A 92 -15.82 -0.48 -3.62
C LYS A 92 -17.11 0.32 -3.44
N ASP A 93 -17.68 0.30 -2.24
CA ASP A 93 -18.95 0.91 -1.86
C ASP A 93 -18.78 2.10 -0.91
N LYS A 94 -17.54 2.57 -0.75
CA LYS A 94 -17.14 3.66 0.15
C LYS A 94 -16.71 4.88 -0.65
N ASP A 95 -16.35 5.94 0.06
CA ASP A 95 -15.95 7.21 -0.54
C ASP A 95 -14.93 7.01 -1.68
N TYR A 96 -15.26 7.60 -2.83
CA TYR A 96 -14.47 7.58 -4.06
C TYR A 96 -13.02 7.98 -3.83
N ILE A 97 -12.75 8.86 -2.86
CA ILE A 97 -11.39 9.31 -2.59
C ILE A 97 -10.43 8.17 -2.24
N PHE A 98 -10.91 7.14 -1.53
CA PHE A 98 -10.10 5.95 -1.20
C PHE A 98 -9.92 5.05 -2.42
N GLN A 99 -10.96 4.87 -3.23
CA GLN A 99 -10.88 4.09 -4.47
C GLN A 99 -9.85 4.70 -5.43
N ARG A 100 -9.85 6.04 -5.55
CA ARG A 100 -8.86 6.79 -6.33
C ARG A 100 -7.45 6.61 -5.80
N ALA A 101 -7.26 6.69 -4.48
CA ALA A 101 -5.94 6.53 -3.87
C ALA A 101 -5.37 5.11 -4.02
N ILE A 102 -6.20 4.08 -3.90
CA ILE A 102 -5.76 2.69 -4.15
C ILE A 102 -5.36 2.53 -5.62
N SER A 103 -6.13 3.10 -6.55
CA SER A 103 -5.80 3.10 -7.97
C SER A 103 -4.46 3.82 -8.26
N HIS A 104 -4.19 4.93 -7.58
CA HIS A 104 -2.89 5.61 -7.68
C HIS A 104 -1.75 4.74 -7.15
N ALA A 105 -1.91 4.14 -5.97
CA ALA A 105 -0.92 3.25 -5.37
C ALA A 105 -0.65 2.00 -6.26
N ASP A 106 -1.67 1.49 -6.96
CA ASP A 106 -1.51 0.40 -7.92
C ASP A 106 -0.64 0.79 -9.11
N LEU A 107 -0.80 2.00 -9.66
CA LEU A 107 0.05 2.50 -10.73
C LEU A 107 1.50 2.62 -10.28
N GLU A 108 1.76 3.26 -9.14
CA GLU A 108 3.10 3.37 -8.56
C GLU A 108 3.73 1.99 -8.36
N ARG A 109 2.94 1.04 -7.87
CA ARG A 109 3.40 -0.33 -7.63
C ARG A 109 3.68 -1.09 -8.93
N ILE A 110 2.90 -0.89 -9.99
CA ILE A 110 3.19 -1.45 -11.31
C ILE A 110 4.53 -0.91 -11.83
N ILE A 111 4.75 0.40 -11.73
CA ILE A 111 6.00 1.05 -12.15
C ILE A 111 7.19 0.50 -11.35
N ASN A 112 7.08 0.44 -10.02
CA ASN A 112 8.11 -0.10 -9.15
C ASN A 112 8.41 -1.58 -9.43
N ASN A 113 7.38 -2.39 -9.70
CA ASN A 113 7.54 -3.80 -10.06
C ASN A 113 8.22 -3.97 -11.43
N ILE A 114 7.94 -3.10 -12.39
CA ILE A 114 8.64 -3.08 -13.68
C ILE A 114 10.13 -2.78 -13.45
N MET A 115 10.46 -1.73 -12.70
CA MET A 115 11.85 -1.38 -12.39
C MET A 115 12.57 -2.49 -11.63
N ALA A 116 11.96 -3.02 -10.57
CA ALA A 116 12.54 -4.10 -9.77
C ALA A 116 12.76 -5.37 -10.61
N SER A 117 11.81 -5.72 -11.50
CA SER A 117 11.96 -6.86 -12.39
C SER A 117 13.11 -6.69 -13.39
N ALA A 118 13.39 -5.46 -13.84
CA ALA A 118 14.54 -5.17 -14.70
C ALA A 118 15.86 -5.30 -13.92
N VAL A 119 15.95 -4.74 -12.72
CA VAL A 119 17.12 -4.84 -11.83
C VAL A 119 17.44 -6.30 -11.50
N CYS A 120 16.43 -7.08 -11.16
CA CYS A 120 16.58 -8.50 -10.83
C CYS A 120 16.62 -9.43 -12.06
N LYS A 121 16.62 -8.88 -13.29
CA LYS A 121 16.62 -9.63 -14.56
C LYS A 121 15.51 -10.69 -14.66
N ASN A 122 14.34 -10.41 -14.09
CA ASN A 122 13.19 -11.30 -14.07
C ASN A 122 12.20 -10.95 -15.19
N TYR A 123 12.47 -11.43 -16.41
CA TYR A 123 11.65 -11.14 -17.59
C TYR A 123 10.20 -11.62 -17.45
N GLY A 124 9.98 -12.76 -16.79
CA GLY A 124 8.63 -13.27 -16.54
C GLY A 124 7.79 -12.33 -15.68
N TYR A 125 8.38 -11.76 -14.61
CA TYR A 125 7.68 -10.79 -13.76
C TYR A 125 7.50 -9.43 -14.45
N PHE A 126 8.46 -9.03 -15.28
CA PHE A 126 8.35 -7.84 -16.12
C PHE A 126 7.11 -7.92 -17.02
N LEU A 127 6.94 -9.02 -17.76
CA LEU A 127 5.78 -9.22 -18.62
C LEU A 127 4.45 -9.23 -17.84
N ARG A 128 4.43 -9.86 -16.66
CA ARG A 128 3.25 -9.81 -15.78
C ARG A 128 2.90 -8.39 -15.36
N SER A 129 3.90 -7.60 -14.96
CA SER A 129 3.70 -6.22 -14.54
C SER A 129 3.25 -5.33 -15.69
N ARG A 130 3.78 -5.53 -16.90
CA ARG A 130 3.31 -4.86 -18.12
C ARG A 130 1.86 -5.21 -18.46
N LYS A 131 1.47 -6.48 -18.35
CA LYS A 131 0.07 -6.88 -18.58
C LYS A 131 -0.88 -6.18 -17.61
N ARG A 132 -0.50 -6.04 -16.33
CA ARG A 132 -1.26 -5.26 -15.34
C ARG A 132 -1.37 -3.78 -15.74
N LEU A 133 -0.30 -3.18 -16.25
CA LEU A 133 -0.33 -1.80 -16.78
C LEU A 133 -1.30 -1.65 -17.95
N GLU A 134 -1.29 -2.60 -18.89
CA GLU A 134 -2.16 -2.59 -20.07
C GLU A 134 -3.65 -2.72 -19.71
N GLN A 135 -3.94 -3.48 -18.66
CA GLN A 135 -5.28 -3.65 -18.09
C GLN A 135 -5.70 -2.49 -17.18
N PHE A 136 -4.78 -1.61 -16.80
CA PHE A 136 -5.09 -0.52 -15.89
C PHE A 136 -6.03 0.49 -16.57
N PRO A 137 -7.15 0.88 -15.93
CA PRO A 137 -8.13 1.78 -16.53
C PRO A 137 -7.48 3.10 -16.93
N ARG A 138 -7.51 3.46 -18.22
CA ARG A 138 -6.98 4.74 -18.73
C ARG A 138 -7.89 5.94 -18.44
N GLN A 139 -9.10 5.70 -17.96
CA GLN A 139 -10.12 6.73 -17.73
C GLN A 139 -10.54 6.73 -16.26
N GLN A 140 -9.91 7.59 -15.45
CA GLN A 140 -10.51 8.08 -14.20
C GLN A 140 -9.84 9.32 -13.58
N TYR A 141 -8.97 10.01 -14.32
CA TYR A 141 -8.31 11.23 -13.88
C TYR A 141 -8.59 12.36 -14.88
N LYS A 142 -9.88 12.65 -15.08
CA LYS A 142 -10.30 13.94 -15.63
C LYS A 142 -10.84 14.73 -14.45
N ASP A 143 -9.97 15.54 -13.85
CA ASP A 143 -10.41 16.77 -13.20
C ASP A 143 -10.48 17.85 -14.30
#